data_AF-A0AAC8UUJ6-F1
#
_entry.id   AF-A0AAC8UUJ6-F1
#
_cell.length_a   1.000
_cell.length_b   1.000
_cell.length_c   1.000
_cell.angle_alpha   90.00
_cell.angle_beta   90.00
_cell.angle_gamma   90.00
#
_symmetry.space_group_name_H-M   'P 1'
#
loop_
_entity.id
_entity.type
_entity.pdbx_description
1 polymer ?
#
loop_
_entity_poly.entity_id
_entity_poly.type
_entity_poly.pdbx_seq_one_letter_code
_entity_poly.pdbx_strand_id
1 'polypeptide(L)'
;MLTVMTLGLGGTQVVHAATTTTIPGKGKPSANATSVLGFYMNTGFSLQPEDQYVVVNKPTTLTTATGHTVLDAINVFANDYFQWYTSTDKGATWTTVNAGIKANLTVTPTTVGTTYYQQSFQYYSGLIPPILGTTTYYSRVAAVTAVPSPIPATKLDVTADSNYLYNNQSAATTTTVDATPTPVNATGHVTWSIDNTSLATIDSTTGVVTANTDGKSGKVTVIGTMTNDDGSTVSGQTVIEIGGGIDDQTVDEGKTATFNILGNFDADPTSVVWHKIDTAGNDTVVANGTSRSYTTPVTTAKNDKEKYYAVLTLGTGSKTDTITTNKATLNVNINRTPNVTFKTGVENLTDNAGNTDNAVTNITSGDTVKISGTITENNVNSKLYDGDLMLKVPANIKNTYLTIDGENQAYSVASVNGDTYIVASGLDFETEKTHTFSFKFDSMETKNLNFTADVEIQGYDSSGADLGIFKSGGITLGFIDGQLEATAHAVDFGTLTYDNVNQEITGNVVDGADLLSVTDNRRDKAAMSITLQQTTPFSNGSHNLAATLSYDNGEELLPLSGEAQVVASSANDSSVPSLGTTTGASLKLKLANAAIVPGSYSSTLVWTITDAPS
;
A
#
# COMPACT_ATOMS: atom_id res chain seq x y z
N MET A 1 30.87 34.92 3.04
CA MET A 1 30.03 35.71 3.96
C MET A 1 28.59 35.34 3.69
N LEU A 2 28.03 34.42 4.47
CA LEU A 2 26.65 33.97 4.33
C LEU A 2 26.06 33.99 5.74
N THR A 3 25.12 34.90 5.95
CA THR A 3 24.48 35.22 7.21
C THR A 3 23.51 34.09 7.58
N VAL A 4 23.87 33.30 8.60
CA VAL A 4 22.96 32.32 9.21
C VAL A 4 22.04 33.09 10.15
N MET A 5 20.76 33.15 9.78
CA MET A 5 19.70 33.75 10.56
C MET A 5 19.17 32.69 11.55
N THR A 6 19.70 32.70 12.76
CA THR A 6 19.18 31.91 13.88
C THR A 6 17.90 32.57 14.40
N LEU A 7 16.74 31.99 14.12
CA LEU A 7 15.49 32.36 14.78
C LEU A 7 15.49 31.79 16.20
N GLY A 8 15.90 32.63 17.15
CA GLY A 8 15.69 32.41 18.57
C GLY A 8 14.24 32.68 18.94
N LEU A 9 13.52 31.62 19.32
CA LEU A 9 12.32 31.70 20.15
C LEU A 9 12.63 30.97 21.47
N GLY A 10 13.68 31.45 22.14
CA GLY A 10 13.90 31.17 23.54
C GLY A 10 13.04 32.11 24.35
N GLY A 11 11.84 31.67 24.73
CA GLY A 11 11.13 32.28 25.84
C GLY A 11 11.98 32.08 27.09
N THR A 12 12.81 33.07 27.41
CA THR A 12 13.51 33.17 28.69
C THR A 12 12.43 33.26 29.78
N GLN A 13 12.07 32.12 30.36
CA GLN A 13 11.58 32.13 31.73
C GLN A 13 12.67 32.80 32.54
N VAL A 14 12.37 34.02 33.00
CA VAL A 14 13.11 34.65 34.08
C VAL A 14 12.89 33.74 35.29
N VAL A 15 13.79 32.78 35.47
CA VAL A 15 13.95 32.06 36.73
C VAL A 15 14.39 33.14 37.71
N HIS A 16 13.42 33.68 38.45
CA HIS A 16 13.74 34.28 39.73
C HIS A 16 14.34 33.16 40.57
N ALA A 17 15.68 33.06 40.54
CA ALA A 17 16.44 32.35 41.53
C ALA A 17 16.24 33.13 42.85
N ALA A 18 15.09 32.89 43.50
CA ALA A 18 15.01 33.06 44.93
C ALA A 18 16.10 32.15 45.48
N THR A 19 17.10 32.74 46.13
CA THR A 19 18.05 32.02 46.96
C THR A 19 17.27 31.35 48.08
N THR A 20 16.68 30.18 47.78
CA THR A 20 16.05 29.32 48.78
C THR A 20 17.17 28.85 49.69
N THR A 21 17.32 29.51 50.83
CA THR A 21 18.07 28.97 51.96
C THR A 21 17.51 27.59 52.26
N THR A 22 18.23 26.55 51.84
CA THR A 22 17.86 25.16 52.11
C THR A 22 17.93 24.96 53.61
N ILE A 23 16.79 24.61 54.22
CA ILE A 23 16.71 24.37 55.66
C ILE A 23 17.58 23.15 55.99
N PRO A 24 18.57 23.26 56.89
CA PRO A 24 19.39 22.11 57.28
C PRO A 24 18.52 21.01 57.91
N GLY A 25 18.58 19.81 57.33
CA GLY A 25 17.89 18.63 57.86
C GLY A 25 18.60 18.00 59.06
N LYS A 26 17.89 17.16 59.82
CA LYS A 26 18.44 16.23 60.82
C LYS A 26 19.53 15.34 60.21
N GLY A 27 19.35 14.96 58.95
CA GLY A 27 20.31 14.26 58.10
C GLY A 27 20.26 14.80 56.67
N LYS A 28 21.31 14.50 55.88
CA LYS A 28 21.35 14.86 54.46
C LYS A 28 20.27 14.06 53.73
N PRO A 29 19.33 14.70 53.01
CA PRO A 29 18.34 13.99 52.20
C PRO A 29 19.03 12.98 51.28
N SER A 30 18.50 11.75 51.28
CA SER A 30 18.92 10.70 50.37
C SER A 30 18.49 11.03 48.94
N ALA A 31 19.14 10.43 47.94
CA ALA A 31 18.62 10.46 46.58
C ALA A 31 17.20 9.85 46.57
N ASN A 32 16.31 10.39 45.74
CA ASN A 32 15.02 9.79 45.50
C ASN A 32 15.20 8.34 45.01
N ALA A 33 14.24 7.48 45.32
CA ALA A 33 14.20 6.16 44.69
C ALA A 33 13.95 6.38 43.18
N THR A 34 14.87 5.95 42.32
CA THR A 34 14.66 5.98 40.87
C THR A 34 13.98 4.69 40.46
N SER A 35 13.05 4.79 39.51
CA SER A 35 12.33 3.63 39.01
C SER A 35 12.51 3.50 37.50
N VAL A 36 12.73 2.29 37.01
CA VAL A 36 12.66 2.01 35.58
C VAL A 36 11.49 1.07 35.38
N LEU A 37 10.49 1.51 34.60
CA LEU A 37 9.27 0.75 34.33
C LEU A 37 8.55 0.29 35.62
N GLY A 38 8.54 1.12 36.67
CA GLY A 38 7.87 0.87 37.94
C GLY A 38 8.65 -0.02 38.93
N PHE A 39 9.90 -0.38 38.63
CA PHE A 39 10.80 -1.10 39.53
C PHE A 39 11.88 -0.18 40.08
N TYR A 40 12.04 -0.14 41.40
CA TYR A 40 13.04 0.72 42.03
C TYR A 40 14.46 0.17 41.87
N MET A 41 15.35 1.02 41.36
CA MET A 41 16.76 0.69 41.10
C MET A 41 17.66 0.97 42.31
N ASN A 42 17.23 1.83 43.23
CA ASN A 42 17.85 2.09 44.52
C ASN A 42 16.80 2.15 45.63
N THR A 43 17.22 1.80 46.85
CA THR A 43 16.40 1.97 48.05
C THR A 43 16.40 3.44 48.45
N GLY A 44 15.24 3.98 48.81
CA GLY A 44 15.07 5.40 49.14
C GLY A 44 13.61 5.80 49.31
N PHE A 45 13.34 7.10 49.31
CA PHE A 45 11.97 7.62 49.31
C PHE A 45 11.43 7.65 47.88
N SER A 46 10.34 6.92 47.63
CA SER A 46 9.58 6.96 46.38
C SER A 46 8.51 8.04 46.37
N LEU A 47 8.05 8.46 47.55
CA LEU A 47 7.27 9.68 47.75
C LEU A 47 7.94 10.49 48.86
N GLN A 48 8.34 11.71 48.50
CA GLN A 48 8.88 12.69 49.44
C GLN A 48 7.73 13.44 50.12
N PRO A 49 7.86 13.84 51.39
CA PRO A 49 6.81 14.61 52.04
C PRO A 49 6.73 16.02 51.45
N GLU A 50 5.53 16.53 51.23
CA GLU A 50 5.30 17.84 50.63
C GLU A 50 5.16 18.96 51.67
N ASP A 51 5.36 20.21 51.24
CA ASP A 51 5.10 21.37 52.10
C ASP A 51 3.58 21.52 52.21
N GLN A 52 3.09 21.74 53.43
CA GLN A 52 1.67 21.76 53.73
C GLN A 52 1.28 23.11 54.33
N TYR A 53 0.09 23.60 53.98
CA TYR A 53 -0.53 24.75 54.61
C TYR A 53 -1.79 24.28 55.33
N VAL A 54 -1.96 24.68 56.58
CA VAL A 54 -3.08 24.20 57.40
C VAL A 54 -3.59 25.33 58.29
N VAL A 55 -4.90 25.34 58.56
CA VAL A 55 -5.48 26.28 59.53
C VAL A 55 -5.13 25.83 60.95
N VAL A 56 -4.80 26.77 61.83
CA VAL A 56 -4.53 26.47 63.25
C VAL A 56 -5.66 25.62 63.87
N ASN A 57 -5.27 24.63 64.68
CA ASN A 57 -6.14 23.61 65.29
C ASN A 57 -6.80 22.61 64.32
N LYS A 58 -6.43 22.62 63.03
CA LYS A 58 -6.81 21.54 62.10
C LYS A 58 -5.66 20.56 61.89
N PRO A 59 -5.95 19.26 61.75
CA PRO A 59 -4.93 18.27 61.43
C PRO A 59 -4.52 18.35 59.96
N THR A 60 -3.25 18.09 59.68
CA THR A 60 -2.73 17.77 58.34
C THR A 60 -1.81 16.57 58.43
N THR A 61 -1.69 15.80 57.34
CA THR A 61 -0.88 14.58 57.30
C THR A 61 0.25 14.73 56.30
N LEU A 62 1.48 14.57 56.77
CA LEU A 62 2.65 14.38 55.93
C LEU A 62 2.74 12.92 55.54
N THR A 63 2.81 12.64 54.24
CA THR A 63 2.88 11.29 53.68
C THR A 63 4.24 11.04 53.05
N THR A 64 4.72 9.82 53.18
CA THR A 64 5.91 9.34 52.48
C THR A 64 5.68 7.90 52.02
N ALA A 65 6.43 7.49 51.02
CA ALA A 65 6.50 6.11 50.58
C ALA A 65 7.96 5.76 50.33
N THR A 66 8.29 4.49 50.55
CA THR A 66 9.62 3.93 50.35
C THR A 66 9.62 3.11 49.07
N GLY A 67 10.68 3.28 48.29
CA GLY A 67 11.01 2.39 47.19
C GLY A 67 12.18 1.52 47.62
N HIS A 68 12.07 0.21 47.41
CA HIS A 68 13.11 -0.75 47.75
C HIS A 68 13.61 -1.42 46.49
N THR A 69 14.93 -1.62 46.39
CA THR A 69 15.45 -2.39 45.26
C THR A 69 14.82 -3.78 45.20
N VAL A 70 14.60 -4.30 44.00
CA VAL A 70 14.03 -5.64 43.81
C VAL A 70 14.86 -6.74 44.49
N LEU A 71 16.17 -6.52 44.66
CA LEU A 71 17.08 -7.39 45.42
C LEU A 71 16.89 -7.31 46.94
N ASP A 72 16.57 -6.14 47.49
CA ASP A 72 16.26 -5.95 48.91
C ASP A 72 14.86 -6.50 49.27
N ALA A 73 13.95 -6.56 48.28
CA ALA A 73 12.61 -7.16 48.39
C ALA A 73 12.62 -8.69 48.55
N ILE A 74 13.74 -9.38 48.30
CA ILE A 74 13.89 -10.84 48.51
C ILE A 74 13.98 -11.18 50.01
N ASN A 75 14.32 -10.21 50.86
CA ASN A 75 14.32 -10.39 52.31
C ASN A 75 12.89 -10.26 52.87
N VAL A 76 12.11 -11.34 52.76
CA VAL A 76 10.69 -11.43 53.20
C VAL A 76 10.44 -11.17 54.69
N PHE A 77 11.48 -10.90 55.49
CA PHE A 77 11.40 -10.55 56.91
C PHE A 77 11.86 -9.11 57.21
N ALA A 78 12.32 -8.37 56.20
CA ALA A 78 12.73 -6.99 56.35
C ALA A 78 11.52 -6.05 56.40
N ASN A 79 11.60 -5.04 57.27
CA ASN A 79 10.55 -4.03 57.43
C ASN A 79 11.19 -2.64 57.44
N ASP A 80 10.38 -1.63 57.08
CA ASP A 80 10.75 -0.23 57.23
C ASP A 80 10.57 0.23 58.67
N TYR A 81 11.62 0.80 59.24
CA TYR A 81 11.60 1.42 60.57
C TYR A 81 11.72 2.93 60.40
N PHE A 82 10.59 3.61 60.55
CA PHE A 82 10.49 5.06 60.37
C PHE A 82 10.76 5.83 61.67
N GLN A 83 11.29 7.05 61.54
CA GLN A 83 11.32 8.05 62.61
C GLN A 83 11.17 9.45 62.03
N TRP A 84 10.17 10.20 62.50
CA TRP A 84 9.99 11.61 62.20
C TRP A 84 10.69 12.50 63.23
N TYR A 85 11.26 13.58 62.73
CA TYR A 85 11.87 14.65 63.50
C TYR A 85 11.15 15.97 63.22
N THR A 86 11.14 16.86 64.21
CA THR A 86 10.54 18.20 64.12
C THR A 86 11.55 19.28 64.52
N SER A 87 11.47 20.44 63.87
CA SER A 87 12.25 21.64 64.15
C SER A 87 11.38 22.89 64.08
N THR A 88 11.47 23.75 65.09
CA THR A 88 10.77 25.06 65.17
C THR A 88 11.73 26.24 65.03
N ASP A 89 13.02 25.99 64.83
CA ASP A 89 14.10 26.98 64.80
C ASP A 89 14.84 26.99 63.45
N LYS A 90 14.10 26.70 62.37
CA LYS A 90 14.59 26.67 60.98
C LYS A 90 15.73 25.66 60.77
N GLY A 91 15.63 24.49 61.37
CA GLY A 91 16.55 23.37 61.18
C GLY A 91 17.83 23.45 62.01
N ALA A 92 17.93 24.40 62.96
CA ALA A 92 19.08 24.50 63.84
C ALA A 92 19.11 23.36 64.87
N THR A 93 17.95 22.98 65.40
CA THR A 93 17.80 21.81 66.27
C THR A 93 16.64 20.92 65.82
N TRP A 94 16.77 19.62 66.06
CA TRP A 94 15.80 18.60 65.67
C TRP A 94 15.49 17.68 66.85
N THR A 95 14.20 17.44 67.10
CA THR A 95 13.71 16.56 68.18
C THR A 95 12.86 15.44 67.60
N THR A 96 12.84 14.27 68.25
CA THR A 96 12.02 13.13 67.82
C THR A 96 10.54 13.37 68.10
N VAL A 97 9.68 13.01 67.15
CA VAL A 97 8.24 13.02 67.35
C VAL A 97 7.84 11.69 68.01
N ASN A 98 7.28 11.73 69.23
CA ASN A 98 6.98 10.56 70.08
C ASN A 98 5.98 9.54 69.48
N ALA A 99 5.26 9.91 68.41
CA ALA A 99 4.38 9.02 67.63
C ALA A 99 4.78 8.92 66.15
N GLY A 100 5.95 9.45 65.80
CA GLY A 100 6.44 9.58 64.43
C GLY A 100 7.13 8.34 63.89
N ILE A 101 6.65 7.14 64.21
CA ILE A 101 7.30 5.87 63.83
C ILE A 101 6.66 5.17 62.63
N LYS A 102 5.79 5.89 61.91
CA LYS A 102 5.11 5.41 60.70
C LYS A 102 5.52 6.24 59.50
N ALA A 103 5.26 5.72 58.30
CA ALA A 103 5.41 6.44 57.04
C ALA A 103 4.68 7.80 57.11
N ASN A 104 3.39 7.76 57.46
CA ASN A 104 2.56 8.96 57.59
C ASN A 104 2.65 9.58 58.99
N LEU A 105 2.68 10.92 59.05
CA LEU A 105 2.63 11.70 60.28
C LEU A 105 1.50 12.73 60.22
N THR A 106 0.50 12.57 61.08
CA THR A 106 -0.53 13.59 61.29
C THR A 106 -0.10 14.57 62.38
N VAL A 107 -0.16 15.86 62.09
CA VAL A 107 0.17 16.95 63.01
C VAL A 107 -1.00 17.92 63.12
N THR A 108 -1.15 18.56 64.28
CA THR A 108 -2.19 19.58 64.53
C THR A 108 -1.54 20.81 65.15
N PRO A 109 -1.07 21.77 64.33
CA PRO A 109 -0.45 22.98 64.83
C PRO A 109 -1.43 23.82 65.65
N THR A 110 -1.01 24.24 66.86
CA THR A 110 -1.83 25.03 67.78
C THR A 110 -1.52 26.54 67.76
N THR A 111 -0.46 26.94 67.05
CA THR A 111 -0.03 28.34 66.91
C THR A 111 0.32 28.66 65.45
N VAL A 112 0.09 29.90 65.02
CA VAL A 112 0.51 30.39 63.70
C VAL A 112 2.03 30.33 63.56
N GLY A 113 2.52 29.85 62.42
CA GLY A 113 3.94 29.74 62.12
C GLY A 113 4.29 28.48 61.32
N THR A 114 5.56 28.34 60.97
CA THR A 114 6.07 27.20 60.21
C THR A 114 6.83 26.24 61.12
N THR A 115 6.48 24.96 61.08
CA THR A 115 7.24 23.87 61.71
C THR A 115 7.80 22.98 60.61
N TYR A 116 9.07 22.60 60.75
CA TYR A 116 9.77 21.78 59.76
C TYR A 116 9.84 20.32 60.22
N TYR A 117 9.63 19.41 59.29
CA TYR A 117 9.62 17.97 59.51
C TYR A 117 10.58 17.26 58.57
N GLN A 118 11.22 16.22 59.06
CA GLN A 118 12.04 15.32 58.24
C GLN A 118 11.88 13.90 58.78
N GLN A 119 11.74 12.93 57.87
CA GLN A 119 11.66 11.53 58.22
C GLN A 119 12.99 10.85 57.92
N SER A 120 13.34 9.85 58.74
CA SER A 120 14.30 8.82 58.35
C SER A 120 13.65 7.45 58.29
N PHE A 121 14.17 6.56 57.46
CA PHE A 121 13.91 5.13 57.59
C PHE A 121 15.18 4.28 57.50
N GLN A 122 15.10 3.09 58.07
CA GLN A 122 16.07 2.01 57.91
C GLN A 122 15.31 0.75 57.50
N TYR A 123 15.89 -0.02 56.57
CA TYR A 123 15.31 -1.27 56.08
C TYR A 123 16.15 -2.46 56.53
N TYR A 124 15.62 -3.31 57.42
CA TYR A 124 16.31 -4.49 57.94
C TYR A 124 15.36 -5.56 58.49
N SER A 125 15.84 -6.80 58.64
CA SER A 125 15.08 -7.92 59.21
C SER A 125 15.14 -7.92 60.74
N GLY A 126 13.98 -8.05 61.39
CA GLY A 126 13.85 -8.02 62.86
C GLY A 126 14.53 -9.18 63.61
N LEU A 127 15.04 -10.19 62.89
CA LEU A 127 15.76 -11.34 63.47
C LEU A 127 17.25 -11.07 63.73
N ILE A 128 17.80 -9.98 63.18
CA ILE A 128 19.20 -9.59 63.35
C ILE A 128 19.21 -8.12 63.80
N PRO A 129 19.63 -7.79 65.05
CA PRO A 129 19.79 -6.40 65.47
C PRO A 129 20.70 -5.67 64.49
N PRO A 130 20.48 -4.37 64.20
CA PRO A 130 21.31 -3.63 63.26
C PRO A 130 22.77 -3.66 63.76
N ILE A 131 23.58 -4.51 63.14
CA ILE A 131 25.03 -4.49 63.30
C ILE A 131 25.49 -3.17 62.65
N LEU A 132 26.48 -2.50 63.23
CA LEU A 132 27.13 -1.29 62.69
C LEU A 132 27.16 -1.30 61.15
N GLY A 133 26.29 -0.53 60.49
CA GLY A 133 26.28 -0.43 59.02
C GLY A 133 24.93 -0.33 58.30
N THR A 134 23.76 -0.41 58.95
CA THR A 134 22.46 -0.20 58.26
C THR A 134 22.35 1.23 57.74
N THR A 135 22.16 1.36 56.43
CA THR A 135 22.01 2.67 55.78
C THR A 135 20.73 3.35 56.28
N THR A 136 20.87 4.57 56.77
CA THR A 136 19.73 5.41 57.15
C THR A 136 19.43 6.36 56.01
N TYR A 137 18.20 6.32 55.53
CA TYR A 137 17.72 7.20 54.47
C TYR A 137 16.97 8.37 55.09
N TYR A 138 17.16 9.58 54.58
CA TYR A 138 16.47 10.78 55.05
C TYR A 138 15.63 11.38 53.94
N SER A 139 14.40 11.79 54.25
CA SER A 139 13.53 12.51 53.33
C SER A 139 14.07 13.93 53.09
N ARG A 140 13.48 14.66 52.13
CA ARG A 140 13.60 16.12 52.13
C ARG A 140 12.97 16.70 53.40
N VAL A 141 13.32 17.94 53.72
CA VAL A 141 12.65 18.70 54.80
C VAL A 141 11.33 19.25 54.25
N ALA A 142 10.23 18.92 54.90
CA ALA A 142 8.90 19.44 54.60
C ALA A 142 8.50 20.54 55.60
N ALA A 143 7.91 21.63 55.11
CA ALA A 143 7.39 22.71 55.93
C ALA A 143 5.88 22.58 56.13
N VAL A 144 5.42 22.57 57.38
CA VAL A 144 3.99 22.72 57.71
C VAL A 144 3.77 24.15 58.21
N THR A 145 3.08 24.96 57.44
CA THR A 145 2.78 26.36 57.76
C THR A 145 1.35 26.51 58.24
N ALA A 146 1.21 26.81 59.53
CA ALA A 146 -0.06 27.06 60.16
C ALA A 146 -0.50 28.51 59.96
N VAL A 147 -1.67 28.72 59.35
CA VAL A 147 -2.25 30.05 59.05
C VAL A 147 -3.49 30.34 59.91
N PRO A 148 -3.80 31.63 60.17
CA PRO A 148 -4.91 31.99 61.04
C PRO A 148 -6.29 31.83 60.38
N SER A 149 -6.37 31.69 59.05
CA SER A 149 -7.63 31.59 58.32
C SER A 149 -7.49 30.73 57.07
N PRO A 150 -8.57 30.05 56.62
CA PRO A 150 -8.58 29.27 55.38
C PRO A 150 -8.14 30.04 54.14
N ILE A 151 -7.45 29.34 53.23
CA ILE A 151 -7.10 29.82 51.90
C ILE A 151 -7.67 28.80 50.90
N PRO A 152 -8.80 29.08 50.22
CA PRO A 152 -9.40 28.13 49.30
C PRO A 152 -8.60 28.03 47.99
N ALA A 153 -8.45 26.81 47.48
CA ALA A 153 -7.98 26.58 46.12
C ALA A 153 -9.09 26.81 45.10
N THR A 154 -8.73 27.39 43.97
CA THR A 154 -9.61 27.64 42.81
C THR A 154 -9.31 26.71 41.63
N LYS A 155 -8.16 26.03 41.65
CA LYS A 155 -7.73 25.06 40.65
C LYS A 155 -6.82 24.02 41.30
N LEU A 156 -6.80 22.81 40.72
CA LEU A 156 -5.86 21.74 41.07
C LEU A 156 -5.26 21.18 39.78
N ASP A 157 -3.94 21.21 39.66
CA ASP A 157 -3.20 20.53 38.60
C ASP A 157 -2.72 19.17 39.13
N VAL A 158 -2.92 18.10 38.36
CA VAL A 158 -2.56 16.73 38.74
C VAL A 158 -1.58 16.16 37.71
N THR A 159 -0.48 15.59 38.19
CA THR A 159 0.56 14.96 37.37
C THR A 159 0.88 13.56 37.90
N ALA A 160 1.39 12.67 37.05
CA ALA A 160 1.89 11.37 37.44
C ALA A 160 3.39 11.30 37.15
N ASP A 161 4.16 10.66 38.03
CA ASP A 161 5.59 10.39 37.79
C ASP A 161 5.78 9.49 36.55
N SER A 162 4.87 8.53 36.37
CA SER A 162 4.77 7.71 35.17
C SER A 162 3.34 7.67 34.65
N ASN A 163 3.19 7.82 33.34
CA ASN A 163 1.93 7.66 32.64
C ASN A 163 1.78 6.25 32.03
N TYR A 164 2.68 5.32 32.33
CA TYR A 164 2.60 3.92 31.90
C TYR A 164 3.02 2.97 33.03
N LEU A 165 2.24 1.92 33.26
CA LEU A 165 2.53 0.86 34.22
C LEU A 165 2.37 -0.52 33.59
N TYR A 166 3.32 -1.41 33.88
CA TYR A 166 3.31 -2.78 33.38
C TYR A 166 2.33 -3.65 34.17
N ASN A 167 1.55 -4.46 33.45
CA ASN A 167 0.49 -5.29 34.02
C ASN A 167 0.76 -6.81 33.99
N ASN A 168 1.93 -7.20 33.51
CA ASN A 168 2.28 -8.58 33.20
C ASN A 168 3.52 -9.08 33.97
N GLN A 169 3.94 -8.31 34.98
CA GLN A 169 5.06 -8.66 35.85
C GLN A 169 4.56 -9.38 37.10
N SER A 170 5.45 -10.14 37.75
CA SER A 170 5.13 -10.87 38.98
C SER A 170 4.86 -9.95 40.18
N ALA A 171 5.55 -8.82 40.24
CA ALA A 171 5.28 -7.74 41.17
C ALA A 171 4.50 -6.62 40.46
N ALA A 172 3.50 -6.07 41.13
CA ALA A 172 2.73 -4.95 40.61
C ALA A 172 3.62 -3.71 40.48
N THR A 173 3.56 -3.07 39.33
CA THR A 173 4.26 -1.79 39.12
C THR A 173 3.46 -0.64 39.71
N THR A 174 4.18 0.35 40.25
CA THR A 174 3.56 1.50 40.92
C THR A 174 4.09 2.83 40.39
N THR A 175 3.28 3.86 40.49
CA THR A 175 3.68 5.27 40.32
C THR A 175 2.94 6.14 41.30
N THR A 176 3.41 7.36 41.52
CA THR A 176 2.75 8.34 42.39
C THR A 176 2.13 9.42 41.53
N VAL A 177 1.00 9.95 42.00
CA VAL A 177 0.40 11.17 41.45
C VAL A 177 0.50 12.32 42.44
N ASP A 178 0.82 13.50 41.93
CA ASP A 178 1.00 14.72 42.71
C ASP A 178 -0.06 15.75 42.34
N ALA A 179 -0.43 16.60 43.31
CA ALA A 179 -1.44 17.63 43.13
C ALA A 179 -0.89 19.01 43.53
N THR A 180 -0.94 19.97 42.61
CA THR A 180 -0.52 21.35 42.87
C THR A 180 -1.75 22.28 42.86
N PRO A 181 -2.17 22.83 44.02
CA PRO A 181 -3.30 23.74 44.09
C PRO A 181 -2.92 25.16 43.63
N THR A 182 -3.93 25.92 43.17
CA THR A 182 -3.82 27.37 42.96
C THR A 182 -4.75 28.10 43.93
N PRO A 183 -4.25 29.01 44.80
CA PRO A 183 -2.83 29.30 45.01
C PRO A 183 -2.09 28.14 45.70
N VAL A 184 -0.76 28.09 45.57
CA VAL A 184 0.09 27.00 46.12
C VAL A 184 0.02 26.85 47.63
N ASN A 185 -0.43 27.90 48.33
CA ASN A 185 -0.60 27.93 49.78
C ASN A 185 -2.04 27.66 50.24
N ALA A 186 -2.86 27.03 49.40
CA ALA A 186 -4.20 26.61 49.78
C ALA A 186 -4.18 25.65 50.97
N THR A 187 -5.18 25.76 51.85
CA THR A 187 -5.28 24.98 53.10
C THR A 187 -6.19 23.74 52.98
N GLY A 188 -6.68 23.45 51.77
CA GLY A 188 -7.56 22.31 51.50
C GLY A 188 -6.83 20.97 51.51
N HIS A 189 -7.60 19.89 51.65
CA HIS A 189 -7.09 18.51 51.70
C HIS A 189 -7.35 17.78 50.37
N VAL A 190 -6.33 17.11 49.83
CA VAL A 190 -6.43 16.32 48.59
C VAL A 190 -6.80 14.87 48.90
N THR A 191 -7.76 14.32 48.17
CA THR A 191 -8.07 12.89 48.14
C THR A 191 -7.99 12.36 46.71
N TRP A 192 -7.65 11.08 46.58
CA TRP A 192 -7.42 10.44 45.28
C TRP A 192 -8.47 9.37 44.97
N SER A 193 -8.83 9.25 43.70
CA SER A 193 -9.69 8.19 43.18
C SER A 193 -9.29 7.78 41.76
N ILE A 194 -9.73 6.60 41.34
CA ILE A 194 -9.47 6.04 40.01
C ILE A 194 -10.76 5.51 39.42
N ASP A 195 -10.96 5.72 38.12
CA ASP A 195 -12.20 5.39 37.42
C ASP A 195 -12.41 3.88 37.20
N ASN A 196 -11.33 3.10 37.08
CA ASN A 196 -11.41 1.67 36.79
C ASN A 196 -10.47 0.84 37.66
N THR A 197 -11.03 0.30 38.75
CA THR A 197 -10.30 -0.53 39.72
C THR A 197 -9.94 -1.93 39.20
N SER A 198 -10.43 -2.34 38.03
CA SER A 198 -10.05 -3.62 37.42
C SER A 198 -8.69 -3.56 36.72
N LEU A 199 -8.21 -2.35 36.40
CA LEU A 199 -6.93 -2.10 35.74
C LEU A 199 -5.84 -1.63 36.71
N ALA A 200 -6.18 -0.78 37.67
CA ALA A 200 -5.26 -0.33 38.70
C ALA A 200 -6.00 0.08 39.98
N THR A 201 -5.31 0.08 41.11
CA THR A 201 -5.81 0.62 42.38
C THR A 201 -5.08 1.90 42.74
N ILE A 202 -5.67 2.73 43.59
CA ILE A 202 -5.02 3.95 44.10
C ILE A 202 -5.23 4.07 45.60
N ASP A 203 -4.17 4.42 46.33
CA ASP A 203 -4.30 4.83 47.72
C ASP A 203 -4.91 6.23 47.78
N SER A 204 -6.12 6.32 48.35
CA SER A 204 -6.90 7.56 48.43
C SER A 204 -6.21 8.71 49.17
N THR A 205 -5.17 8.44 49.97
CA THR A 205 -4.45 9.42 50.78
C THR A 205 -3.09 9.77 50.17
N THR A 206 -2.33 8.77 49.70
CA THR A 206 -0.96 9.00 49.22
C THR A 206 -0.86 9.24 47.72
N GLY A 207 -1.88 8.89 46.94
CA GLY A 207 -1.82 9.00 45.47
C GLY A 207 -0.97 7.92 44.81
N VAL A 208 -0.57 6.87 45.55
CA VAL A 208 0.15 5.73 44.95
C VAL A 208 -0.83 4.91 44.12
N VAL A 209 -0.54 4.81 42.82
CA VAL A 209 -1.26 3.99 41.85
C VAL A 209 -0.53 2.67 41.68
N THR A 210 -1.26 1.56 41.72
CA THR A 210 -0.72 0.19 41.57
C THR A 210 -1.45 -0.55 40.47
N ALA A 211 -0.72 -0.99 39.44
CA ALA A 211 -1.29 -1.72 38.30
C ALA A 211 -1.74 -3.14 38.70
N ASN A 212 -2.68 -3.69 37.93
CA ASN A 212 -3.02 -5.11 38.02
C ASN A 212 -1.85 -5.99 37.53
N THR A 213 -1.81 -7.25 37.97
CA THR A 213 -0.86 -8.28 37.50
C THR A 213 -1.54 -9.36 36.65
N ASP A 214 -2.78 -9.10 36.21
CA ASP A 214 -3.62 -10.05 35.47
C ASP A 214 -3.45 -9.92 33.94
N GLY A 215 -2.56 -9.03 33.47
CA GLY A 215 -2.39 -8.72 32.05
C GLY A 215 -3.56 -7.93 31.45
N LYS A 216 -4.42 -7.32 32.26
CA LYS A 216 -5.54 -6.49 31.76
C LYS A 216 -5.01 -5.13 31.36
N SER A 217 -5.10 -4.81 30.08
CA SER A 217 -4.61 -3.54 29.53
C SER A 217 -5.73 -2.52 29.34
N GLY A 218 -5.40 -1.24 29.43
CA GLY A 218 -6.33 -0.14 29.21
C GLY A 218 -5.82 1.17 29.79
N LYS A 219 -6.66 2.20 29.75
CA LYS A 219 -6.34 3.51 30.34
C LYS A 219 -7.17 3.73 31.59
N VAL A 220 -6.55 4.30 32.61
CA VAL A 220 -7.21 4.71 33.85
C VAL A 220 -7.08 6.21 34.02
N THR A 221 -8.15 6.85 34.47
CA THR A 221 -8.18 8.26 34.84
C THR A 221 -8.04 8.37 36.35
N VAL A 222 -6.96 9.02 36.79
CA VAL A 222 -6.71 9.31 38.19
C VAL A 222 -7.19 10.73 38.48
N ILE A 223 -8.05 10.87 39.49
CA ILE A 223 -8.69 12.14 39.86
C ILE A 223 -8.20 12.53 41.25
N GLY A 224 -7.56 13.70 41.33
CA GLY A 224 -7.27 14.39 42.58
C GLY A 224 -8.37 15.39 42.88
N THR A 225 -8.92 15.34 44.09
CA THR A 225 -9.96 16.28 44.55
C THR A 225 -9.46 16.98 45.79
N MET A 226 -9.29 18.30 45.70
CA MET A 226 -9.05 19.15 46.86
C MET A 226 -10.37 19.63 47.44
N THR A 227 -10.58 19.37 48.73
CA THR A 227 -11.71 19.90 49.51
C THR A 227 -11.22 21.07 50.36
N ASN A 228 -11.73 22.26 50.09
CA ASN A 228 -11.45 23.47 50.84
C ASN A 228 -12.12 23.43 52.22
N ASP A 229 -11.66 24.27 53.14
CA ASP A 229 -12.21 24.35 54.50
C ASP A 229 -13.70 24.75 54.56
N ASP A 230 -14.21 25.44 53.52
CA ASP A 230 -15.62 25.82 53.37
C ASP A 230 -16.49 24.72 52.74
N GLY A 231 -15.89 23.58 52.39
CA GLY A 231 -16.55 22.45 51.73
C GLY A 231 -16.62 22.54 50.21
N SER A 232 -16.18 23.63 49.59
CA SER A 232 -16.05 23.70 48.13
C SER A 232 -14.93 22.78 47.64
N THR A 233 -15.08 22.24 46.44
CA THR A 233 -14.10 21.30 45.86
C THR A 233 -13.58 21.79 44.53
N VAL A 234 -12.29 21.58 44.30
CA VAL A 234 -11.65 21.68 42.99
C VAL A 234 -10.99 20.36 42.65
N SER A 235 -10.94 19.98 41.39
CA SER A 235 -10.35 18.69 40.97
C SER A 235 -9.48 18.85 39.75
N GLY A 236 -8.48 17.99 39.66
CA GLY A 236 -7.63 17.79 38.49
C GLY A 236 -7.55 16.31 38.18
N GLN A 237 -7.04 15.97 36.99
CA GLN A 237 -6.93 14.58 36.58
C GLN A 237 -5.68 14.34 35.72
N THR A 238 -5.19 13.11 35.75
CA THR A 238 -4.16 12.60 34.84
C THR A 238 -4.57 11.21 34.34
N VAL A 239 -4.02 10.79 33.21
CA VAL A 239 -4.29 9.48 32.60
C VAL A 239 -3.04 8.63 32.68
N ILE A 240 -3.21 7.39 33.14
CA ILE A 240 -2.14 6.39 33.18
C ILE A 240 -2.57 5.23 32.29
N GLU A 241 -1.67 4.77 31.45
CA GLU A 241 -1.85 3.58 30.62
C GLU A 241 -1.34 2.35 31.37
N ILE A 242 -2.16 1.31 31.41
CA ILE A 242 -1.85 0.02 32.00
C ILE A 242 -1.69 -0.96 30.83
N GLY A 243 -0.51 -1.56 30.67
CA GLY A 243 -0.24 -2.40 29.50
C GLY A 243 0.91 -3.38 29.68
N GLY A 244 1.13 -4.22 28.66
CA GLY A 244 2.13 -5.28 28.70
C GLY A 244 3.52 -4.88 28.19
N GLY A 245 3.70 -3.64 27.75
CA GLY A 245 4.96 -3.11 27.25
C GLY A 245 5.11 -3.10 25.73
N ILE A 246 4.30 -3.82 24.96
CA ILE A 246 4.22 -3.69 23.49
C ILE A 246 2.78 -3.94 23.00
N ASP A 247 2.44 -3.36 21.85
CA ASP A 247 1.12 -3.50 21.24
C ASP A 247 1.13 -4.42 20.02
N ASP A 248 0.00 -5.09 19.80
CA ASP A 248 -0.31 -5.82 18.56
C ASP A 248 -0.12 -4.91 17.35
N GLN A 249 0.37 -5.48 16.24
CA GLN A 249 0.57 -4.75 14.99
C GLN A 249 -0.35 -5.33 13.91
N THR A 250 -0.84 -4.46 13.03
CA THR A 250 -1.58 -4.85 11.82
C THR A 250 -0.91 -4.26 10.61
N VAL A 251 -0.62 -5.07 9.59
CA VAL A 251 0.15 -4.67 8.42
C VAL A 251 -0.36 -5.38 7.16
N ASP A 252 -0.24 -4.76 6.00
CA ASP A 252 -0.52 -5.43 4.74
C ASP A 252 0.64 -6.34 4.31
N GLU A 253 0.30 -7.48 3.70
CA GLU A 253 1.28 -8.39 3.12
C GLU A 253 2.25 -7.65 2.18
N GLY A 254 3.54 -7.99 2.24
CA GLY A 254 4.58 -7.29 1.48
C GLY A 254 5.10 -6.01 2.15
N LYS A 255 4.64 -5.67 3.37
CA LYS A 255 5.17 -4.56 4.18
C LYS A 255 5.81 -5.06 5.48
N THR A 256 6.50 -4.16 6.19
CA THR A 256 7.14 -4.42 7.48
C THR A 256 6.28 -3.89 8.63
N ALA A 257 6.28 -4.55 9.79
CA ALA A 257 5.67 -4.04 11.02
C ALA A 257 6.75 -3.64 12.03
N THR A 258 6.47 -2.64 12.89
CA THR A 258 7.41 -2.19 13.93
C THR A 258 6.76 -2.28 15.30
N PHE A 259 7.39 -3.04 16.20
CA PHE A 259 7.04 -3.13 17.60
C PHE A 259 7.91 -2.16 18.40
N ASN A 260 7.29 -1.38 19.29
CA ASN A 260 7.99 -0.42 20.15
C ASN A 260 7.71 -0.74 21.61
N ILE A 261 8.76 -0.79 22.42
CA ILE A 261 8.60 -0.96 23.86
C ILE A 261 8.06 0.35 24.44
N LEU A 262 6.92 0.24 25.13
CA LEU A 262 6.20 1.32 25.79
C LEU A 262 6.64 1.45 27.24
N GLY A 263 6.60 2.67 27.78
CA GLY A 263 6.92 2.95 29.17
C GLY A 263 7.92 4.09 29.35
N ASN A 264 8.03 4.56 30.59
CA ASN A 264 8.99 5.60 30.97
C ASN A 264 10.30 4.96 31.44
N PHE A 265 11.39 5.44 30.87
CA PHE A 265 12.75 4.95 31.11
C PHE A 265 13.61 6.09 31.64
N ASP A 266 13.90 6.08 32.95
CA ASP A 266 14.88 6.99 33.56
C ASP A 266 16.33 6.66 33.14
N ALA A 267 16.56 5.43 32.68
CA ALA A 267 17.81 4.96 32.10
C ALA A 267 17.54 3.94 30.98
N ASP A 268 18.42 3.89 29.98
CA ASP A 268 18.32 2.89 28.91
C ASP A 268 18.60 1.47 29.45
N PRO A 269 17.90 0.46 28.91
CA PRO A 269 18.20 -0.93 29.23
C PRO A 269 19.63 -1.30 28.79
N THR A 270 20.30 -2.14 29.58
CA THR A 270 21.64 -2.64 29.22
C THR A 270 21.59 -3.71 28.15
N SER A 271 20.45 -4.39 28.00
CA SER A 271 20.18 -5.30 26.89
C SER A 271 18.68 -5.36 26.59
N VAL A 272 18.34 -5.53 25.32
CA VAL A 272 17.00 -5.82 24.80
C VAL A 272 17.14 -6.99 23.84
N VAL A 273 16.48 -8.10 24.16
CA VAL A 273 16.41 -9.30 23.32
C VAL A 273 14.99 -9.44 22.79
N TRP A 274 14.83 -9.35 21.48
CA TRP A 274 13.56 -9.54 20.81
C TRP A 274 13.39 -11.00 20.39
N HIS A 275 12.21 -11.53 20.68
CA HIS A 275 11.81 -12.88 20.39
C HIS A 275 10.60 -12.91 19.45
N LYS A 276 10.54 -13.98 18.65
CA LYS A 276 9.41 -14.33 17.80
C LYS A 276 8.94 -15.73 18.16
N ILE A 277 7.63 -15.87 18.34
CA ILE A 277 6.94 -17.15 18.44
C ILE A 277 6.17 -17.35 17.15
N ASP A 278 6.56 -18.37 16.38
CA ASP A 278 5.85 -18.70 15.15
C ASP A 278 4.47 -19.33 15.43
N THR A 279 3.68 -19.55 14.38
CA THR A 279 2.33 -20.13 14.50
C THR A 279 2.32 -21.58 14.98
N ALA A 280 3.46 -22.28 14.93
CA ALA A 280 3.64 -23.62 15.50
C ALA A 280 4.06 -23.57 16.99
N GLY A 281 4.35 -22.38 17.53
CA GLY A 281 4.75 -22.17 18.91
C GLY A 281 6.27 -22.20 19.14
N ASN A 282 7.09 -22.22 18.09
CA ASN A 282 8.55 -22.20 18.25
C ASN A 282 9.05 -20.79 18.58
N ASP A 283 9.82 -20.68 19.65
CA ASP A 283 10.41 -19.44 20.14
C ASP A 283 11.83 -19.26 19.61
N THR A 284 12.10 -18.12 18.97
CA THR A 284 13.40 -17.79 18.39
C THR A 284 13.78 -16.34 18.66
N VAL A 285 15.07 -16.09 18.93
CA VAL A 285 15.62 -14.74 19.06
C VAL A 285 15.76 -14.12 17.66
N VAL A 286 15.16 -12.94 17.46
CA VAL A 286 15.16 -12.23 16.18
C VAL A 286 16.00 -10.95 16.19
N ALA A 287 16.30 -10.39 17.37
CA ALA A 287 17.29 -9.32 17.53
C ALA A 287 17.84 -9.31 18.96
N ASN A 288 19.09 -8.85 19.13
CA ASN A 288 19.72 -8.65 20.42
C ASN A 288 20.60 -7.40 20.36
N GLY A 289 20.43 -6.48 21.32
CA GLY A 289 21.18 -5.24 21.39
C GLY A 289 20.63 -4.37 22.52
N THR A 290 20.47 -3.07 22.26
CA THR A 290 19.86 -2.11 23.20
C THR A 290 18.63 -1.40 22.59
N SER A 291 18.26 -1.74 21.35
CA SER A 291 17.14 -1.10 20.66
C SER A 291 15.80 -1.48 21.29
N ARG A 292 15.05 -0.46 21.70
CA ARG A 292 13.67 -0.58 22.20
C ARG A 292 12.63 -0.69 21.09
N SER A 293 13.06 -0.85 19.84
CA SER A 293 12.19 -1.09 18.69
C SER A 293 12.70 -2.27 17.88
N TYR A 294 11.76 -3.02 17.31
CA TYR A 294 12.04 -4.09 16.36
C TYR A 294 11.13 -3.97 15.15
N THR A 295 11.73 -3.96 13.97
CA THR A 295 11.01 -3.98 12.69
C THR A 295 11.16 -5.37 12.08
N THR A 296 10.03 -5.99 11.73
CA THR A 296 10.01 -7.29 11.06
C THR A 296 10.66 -7.19 9.68
N PRO A 297 11.18 -8.30 9.12
CA PRO A 297 11.32 -8.43 7.67
C PRO A 297 9.97 -8.18 6.96
N VAL A 298 10.02 -8.05 5.63
CA VAL A 298 8.81 -7.97 4.81
C VAL A 298 7.91 -9.18 5.10
N THR A 299 6.66 -8.90 5.45
CA THR A 299 5.70 -9.91 5.88
C THR A 299 5.09 -10.65 4.70
N THR A 300 4.72 -11.90 4.96
CA THR A 300 4.01 -12.81 4.07
C THR A 300 2.78 -13.36 4.80
N ALA A 301 1.85 -14.01 4.10
CA ALA A 301 0.73 -14.70 4.74
C ALA A 301 1.12 -15.68 5.86
N LYS A 302 2.34 -16.26 5.82
CA LYS A 302 2.83 -17.16 6.89
C LYS A 302 3.14 -16.46 8.20
N ASN A 303 3.35 -15.14 8.16
CA ASN A 303 3.63 -14.34 9.34
C ASN A 303 2.36 -13.94 10.10
N ASP A 304 1.17 -14.15 9.52
CA ASP A 304 -0.08 -13.86 10.22
C ASP A 304 -0.18 -14.70 11.50
N LYS A 305 -0.52 -14.04 12.60
CA LYS A 305 -0.63 -14.59 13.96
C LYS A 305 0.69 -15.03 14.61
N GLU A 306 1.85 -14.74 14.01
CA GLU A 306 3.11 -14.79 14.75
C GLU A 306 3.06 -13.79 15.92
N LYS A 307 3.76 -14.11 17.01
CA LYS A 307 3.83 -13.26 18.19
C LYS A 307 5.24 -12.75 18.43
N TYR A 308 5.36 -11.53 18.91
CA TYR A 308 6.63 -10.90 19.24
C TYR A 308 6.62 -10.46 20.70
N TYR A 309 7.78 -10.52 21.35
CA TYR A 309 7.98 -9.99 22.70
C TYR A 309 9.45 -9.60 22.90
N ALA A 310 9.72 -8.77 23.91
CA ALA A 310 11.08 -8.39 24.27
C ALA A 310 11.37 -8.75 25.73
N VAL A 311 12.61 -9.17 25.98
CA VAL A 311 13.20 -9.30 27.31
C VAL A 311 14.22 -8.20 27.47
N LEU A 312 13.98 -7.29 28.41
CA LEU A 312 14.84 -6.18 28.75
C LEU A 312 15.64 -6.52 29.99
N THR A 313 16.93 -6.23 29.98
CA THR A 313 17.79 -6.27 31.16
C THR A 313 18.09 -4.85 31.63
N LEU A 314 17.82 -4.59 32.91
CA LEU A 314 17.99 -3.30 33.57
C LEU A 314 19.06 -3.41 34.67
N GLY A 315 19.80 -2.34 34.93
CA GLY A 315 20.79 -2.26 36.02
C GLY A 315 22.24 -2.14 35.56
N THR A 316 23.16 -1.90 36.49
CA THR A 316 24.59 -1.65 36.21
C THR A 316 25.49 -2.58 37.01
N GLY A 317 26.48 -3.21 36.36
CA GLY A 317 27.43 -4.11 37.01
C GLY A 317 26.85 -5.50 37.30
N SER A 318 27.08 -6.04 38.50
CA SER A 318 26.60 -7.37 38.90
C SER A 318 25.14 -7.40 39.40
N LYS A 319 24.42 -6.28 39.34
CA LYS A 319 23.04 -6.14 39.80
C LYS A 319 22.15 -5.83 38.60
N THR A 320 21.51 -6.86 38.07
CA THR A 320 20.59 -6.75 36.93
C THR A 320 19.24 -7.36 37.25
N ASP A 321 18.20 -6.79 36.68
CA ASP A 321 16.84 -7.34 36.69
C ASP A 321 16.30 -7.45 35.26
N THR A 322 15.30 -8.28 35.05
CA THR A 322 14.73 -8.54 33.73
C THR A 322 13.24 -8.26 33.68
N ILE A 323 12.82 -7.48 32.69
CA ILE A 323 11.41 -7.22 32.38
C ILE A 323 11.08 -7.90 31.07
N THR A 324 10.01 -8.69 31.05
CA THR A 324 9.51 -9.30 29.82
C THR A 324 8.23 -8.60 29.41
N THR A 325 8.11 -8.18 28.16
CA THR A 325 6.85 -7.61 27.65
C THR A 325 5.78 -8.69 27.48
N ASN A 326 4.54 -8.29 27.24
CA ASN A 326 3.54 -9.19 26.68
C ASN A 326 3.96 -9.70 25.30
N LYS A 327 3.24 -10.71 24.82
CA LYS A 327 3.39 -11.28 23.49
C LYS A 327 2.39 -10.59 22.57
N ALA A 328 2.85 -9.60 21.82
CA ALA A 328 2.04 -8.89 20.83
C ALA A 328 1.85 -9.74 19.58
N THR A 329 0.64 -9.76 19.04
CA THR A 329 0.27 -10.48 17.83
C THR A 329 0.52 -9.63 16.59
N LEU A 330 1.15 -10.20 15.58
CA LEU A 330 1.21 -9.65 14.24
C LEU A 330 -0.01 -10.11 13.44
N ASN A 331 -0.83 -9.17 12.99
CA ASN A 331 -1.94 -9.41 12.09
C ASN A 331 -1.54 -8.99 10.68
N VAL A 332 -1.49 -9.92 9.74
CA VAL A 332 -1.15 -9.63 8.34
C VAL A 332 -2.42 -9.64 7.52
N ASN A 333 -2.76 -8.51 6.89
CA ASN A 333 -3.82 -8.45 5.89
C ASN A 333 -3.31 -9.13 4.62
N ILE A 334 -3.67 -10.41 4.47
CA ILE A 334 -3.28 -11.26 3.34
C ILE A 334 -3.87 -10.71 2.05
N ASN A 335 -3.05 -10.54 1.02
CA ASN A 335 -3.55 -10.11 -0.29
C ASN A 335 -4.25 -11.27 -0.98
N ARG A 336 -5.58 -11.22 -1.06
CA ARG A 336 -6.41 -12.23 -1.74
C ARG A 336 -6.87 -11.81 -3.14
N THR A 337 -6.33 -10.73 -3.68
CA THR A 337 -6.74 -10.20 -5.00
C THR A 337 -6.11 -11.03 -6.12
N PRO A 338 -6.89 -11.51 -7.11
CA PRO A 338 -6.33 -12.24 -8.24
C PRO A 338 -5.32 -11.43 -9.04
N ASN A 339 -4.28 -12.09 -9.55
CA ASN A 339 -3.23 -11.52 -10.39
C ASN A 339 -2.96 -12.45 -11.58
N VAL A 340 -3.91 -12.50 -12.50
CA VAL A 340 -3.88 -13.35 -13.68
C VAL A 340 -3.08 -12.69 -14.80
N THR A 341 -2.11 -13.42 -15.34
CA THR A 341 -1.31 -13.01 -16.50
C THR A 341 -1.47 -14.00 -17.65
N PHE A 342 -1.37 -13.48 -18.88
CA PHE A 342 -1.52 -14.26 -20.10
C PHE A 342 -0.24 -14.20 -20.93
N LYS A 343 0.14 -15.33 -21.51
CA LYS A 343 1.04 -15.39 -22.66
C LYS A 343 0.28 -16.03 -23.80
N THR A 344 -0.03 -15.26 -24.83
CA THR A 344 -0.82 -15.73 -25.97
C THR A 344 0.04 -15.73 -27.23
N GLY A 345 -0.33 -16.58 -28.18
CA GLY A 345 0.33 -16.70 -29.48
C GLY A 345 -0.64 -17.18 -30.54
N VAL A 346 -0.33 -16.86 -31.79
CA VAL A 346 -1.12 -17.25 -32.95
C VAL A 346 -0.25 -17.71 -34.10
N GLU A 347 -0.74 -18.68 -34.86
CA GLU A 347 -0.09 -19.16 -36.07
C GLU A 347 -1.13 -19.61 -37.09
N ASN A 348 -0.91 -19.28 -38.35
CA ASN A 348 -1.51 -19.99 -39.46
C ASN A 348 -0.63 -21.22 -39.75
N LEU A 349 -1.24 -22.40 -39.60
CA LEU A 349 -0.59 -23.70 -39.75
C LEU A 349 -0.51 -24.15 -41.21
N THR A 350 -1.37 -23.61 -42.07
CA THR A 350 -1.39 -23.92 -43.51
C THR A 350 -0.35 -23.09 -44.25
N ASP A 351 -0.23 -21.81 -43.92
CA ASP A 351 0.75 -20.88 -44.47
C ASP A 351 1.33 -20.00 -43.36
N ASN A 352 2.66 -19.96 -43.24
CA ASN A 352 3.31 -19.19 -42.18
C ASN A 352 3.76 -17.80 -42.61
N ALA A 353 3.54 -17.43 -43.88
CA ALA A 353 3.85 -16.10 -44.37
C ALA A 353 2.97 -15.05 -43.66
N GLY A 354 3.61 -14.17 -42.89
CA GLY A 354 2.90 -13.15 -42.11
C GLY A 354 2.52 -13.58 -40.69
N ASN A 355 2.96 -14.76 -40.23
CA ASN A 355 2.89 -15.10 -38.82
C ASN A 355 3.84 -14.21 -38.01
N THR A 356 3.34 -13.70 -36.90
CA THR A 356 4.08 -13.03 -35.83
C THR A 356 3.56 -13.56 -34.49
N ASP A 357 4.21 -13.19 -33.38
CA ASP A 357 3.78 -13.65 -32.06
C ASP A 357 2.30 -13.31 -31.76
N ASN A 358 1.80 -12.16 -32.20
CA ASN A 358 0.46 -11.65 -31.84
C ASN A 358 -0.44 -11.36 -33.05
N ALA A 359 -0.02 -11.72 -34.25
CA ALA A 359 -0.80 -11.50 -35.45
C ALA A 359 -0.48 -12.54 -36.52
N VAL A 360 -1.51 -12.89 -37.28
CA VAL A 360 -1.38 -13.61 -38.54
C VAL A 360 -2.10 -12.82 -39.62
N THR A 361 -1.42 -12.61 -40.74
CA THR A 361 -1.99 -11.91 -41.91
C THR A 361 -2.20 -12.89 -43.05
N ASN A 362 -3.02 -12.50 -44.03
CA ASN A 362 -3.26 -13.26 -45.26
C ASN A 362 -4.00 -14.59 -45.08
N ILE A 363 -4.77 -14.78 -44.00
CA ILE A 363 -5.59 -15.99 -43.84
C ILE A 363 -6.64 -16.07 -44.98
N THR A 364 -6.83 -17.23 -45.58
CA THR A 364 -7.84 -17.47 -46.63
C THR A 364 -8.76 -18.61 -46.20
N SER A 365 -9.89 -18.74 -46.89
CA SER A 365 -10.80 -19.88 -46.70
C SER A 365 -10.05 -21.21 -46.94
N GLY A 366 -10.09 -22.10 -45.95
CA GLY A 366 -9.45 -23.41 -45.97
C GLY A 366 -8.19 -23.53 -45.11
N ASP A 367 -7.62 -22.42 -44.65
CA ASP A 367 -6.47 -22.44 -43.74
C ASP A 367 -6.84 -22.96 -42.35
N THR A 368 -5.91 -23.68 -41.72
CA THR A 368 -5.97 -24.01 -40.31
C THR A 368 -5.20 -22.96 -39.50
N VAL A 369 -5.83 -22.35 -38.51
CA VAL A 369 -5.25 -21.37 -37.59
C VAL A 369 -5.26 -21.92 -36.18
N LYS A 370 -4.19 -21.65 -35.41
CA LYS A 370 -4.06 -22.02 -33.99
C LYS A 370 -3.86 -20.76 -33.15
N ILE A 371 -4.67 -20.61 -32.11
CA ILE A 371 -4.48 -19.67 -31.00
C ILE A 371 -4.06 -20.49 -29.79
N SER A 372 -2.96 -20.15 -29.12
CA SER A 372 -2.47 -20.92 -27.98
C SER A 372 -1.80 -20.04 -26.94
N GLY A 373 -1.59 -20.55 -25.74
CA GLY A 373 -0.98 -19.76 -24.70
C GLY A 373 -0.95 -20.40 -23.33
N THR A 374 -0.57 -19.60 -22.35
CA THR A 374 -0.57 -19.92 -20.92
C THR A 374 -1.28 -18.84 -20.14
N ILE A 375 -1.97 -19.26 -19.08
CA ILE A 375 -2.72 -18.41 -18.16
C ILE A 375 -2.18 -18.74 -16.77
N THR A 376 -1.70 -17.73 -16.04
CA THR A 376 -1.04 -17.91 -14.75
C THR A 376 -1.63 -16.99 -13.71
N GLU A 377 -2.09 -17.53 -12.57
CA GLU A 377 -2.39 -16.79 -11.35
C GLU A 377 -1.11 -16.66 -10.52
N ASN A 378 -0.58 -15.44 -10.40
CA ASN A 378 0.69 -15.18 -9.73
C ASN A 378 0.54 -14.98 -8.22
N ASN A 379 -0.68 -14.71 -7.74
CA ASN A 379 -0.95 -14.57 -6.32
C ASN A 379 -1.29 -15.93 -5.69
N VAL A 380 -0.33 -16.44 -4.92
CA VAL A 380 -0.45 -17.71 -4.19
C VAL A 380 -1.60 -17.75 -3.19
N ASN A 381 -2.01 -16.60 -2.65
CA ASN A 381 -3.10 -16.46 -1.68
C ASN A 381 -4.39 -15.93 -2.33
N SER A 382 -4.43 -15.86 -3.67
CA SER A 382 -5.59 -15.40 -4.43
C SER A 382 -6.87 -16.12 -4.00
N LYS A 383 -7.98 -15.40 -4.04
CA LYS A 383 -9.32 -16.00 -3.92
C LYS A 383 -9.81 -16.64 -5.21
N LEU A 384 -9.11 -16.47 -6.34
CA LEU A 384 -9.41 -17.15 -7.60
C LEU A 384 -9.30 -18.66 -7.38
N TYR A 385 -10.44 -19.32 -7.47
CA TYR A 385 -10.62 -20.73 -7.18
C TYR A 385 -10.79 -21.52 -8.48
N ASP A 386 -11.72 -21.09 -9.32
CA ASP A 386 -11.95 -21.62 -10.65
C ASP A 386 -12.10 -20.51 -11.69
N GLY A 387 -12.06 -20.88 -12.97
CA GLY A 387 -12.30 -19.95 -14.05
C GLY A 387 -12.84 -20.61 -15.31
N ASP A 388 -13.60 -19.82 -16.07
CA ASP A 388 -14.06 -20.17 -17.41
C ASP A 388 -13.14 -19.53 -18.46
N LEU A 389 -12.46 -20.35 -19.26
CA LEU A 389 -11.73 -19.89 -20.43
C LEU A 389 -12.72 -19.47 -21.50
N MET A 390 -12.63 -18.21 -21.94
CA MET A 390 -13.44 -17.62 -22.99
C MET A 390 -12.52 -17.13 -24.12
N LEU A 391 -12.64 -17.72 -25.31
CA LEU A 391 -11.89 -17.33 -26.50
C LEU A 391 -12.81 -16.65 -27.49
N LYS A 392 -12.60 -15.36 -27.76
CA LYS A 392 -13.31 -14.63 -28.81
C LYS A 392 -12.77 -15.05 -30.18
N VAL A 393 -13.65 -15.55 -31.04
CA VAL A 393 -13.29 -16.17 -32.32
C VAL A 393 -14.12 -15.60 -33.48
N PRO A 394 -13.61 -15.64 -34.72
CA PRO A 394 -14.38 -15.22 -35.89
C PRO A 394 -15.56 -16.17 -36.12
N ALA A 395 -16.65 -15.65 -36.69
CA ALA A 395 -17.90 -16.40 -36.84
C ALA A 395 -17.81 -17.54 -37.89
N ASN A 396 -17.04 -17.33 -38.96
CA ASN A 396 -16.96 -18.24 -40.10
C ASN A 396 -15.78 -19.22 -39.95
N ILE A 397 -15.91 -20.18 -39.04
CA ILE A 397 -14.90 -21.21 -38.77
C ILE A 397 -15.51 -22.62 -38.70
N LYS A 398 -14.70 -23.65 -38.92
CA LYS A 398 -15.09 -25.07 -38.75
C LYS A 398 -13.94 -25.91 -38.17
N ASN A 399 -14.19 -27.21 -37.97
CA ASN A 399 -13.17 -28.18 -37.50
C ASN A 399 -12.42 -27.70 -36.25
N THR A 400 -13.19 -27.20 -35.29
CA THR A 400 -12.69 -26.54 -34.08
C THR A 400 -12.25 -27.55 -33.02
N TYR A 401 -11.07 -27.34 -32.45
CA TYR A 401 -10.45 -28.25 -31.48
C TYR A 401 -9.78 -27.47 -30.35
N LEU A 402 -10.16 -27.74 -29.09
CA LEU A 402 -9.59 -27.10 -27.91
C LEU A 402 -8.88 -28.13 -27.05
N THR A 403 -7.66 -27.82 -26.63
CA THR A 403 -6.98 -28.54 -25.56
C THR A 403 -6.66 -27.61 -24.41
N ILE A 404 -6.81 -28.10 -23.19
CA ILE A 404 -6.33 -27.46 -21.96
C ILE A 404 -5.38 -28.43 -21.28
N ASP A 405 -4.20 -27.96 -20.90
CA ASP A 405 -3.14 -28.77 -20.27
C ASP A 405 -2.74 -30.03 -21.06
N GLY A 406 -2.82 -29.93 -22.39
CA GLY A 406 -2.51 -31.01 -23.32
C GLY A 406 -3.65 -32.00 -23.56
N GLU A 407 -4.74 -31.91 -22.78
CA GLU A 407 -5.89 -32.80 -22.87
C GLU A 407 -7.01 -32.18 -23.70
N ASN A 408 -7.76 -33.02 -24.42
CA ASN A 408 -8.89 -32.55 -25.23
C ASN A 408 -10.03 -32.06 -24.33
N GLN A 409 -10.48 -30.82 -24.54
CA GLN A 409 -11.45 -30.16 -23.68
C GLN A 409 -12.77 -29.94 -24.42
N ALA A 410 -13.88 -30.32 -23.76
CA ALA A 410 -15.21 -29.96 -24.23
C ALA A 410 -15.47 -28.46 -23.99
N TYR A 411 -16.13 -27.80 -24.93
CA TYR A 411 -16.48 -26.40 -24.84
C TYR A 411 -17.91 -26.16 -25.34
N SER A 412 -18.46 -25.01 -24.97
CA SER A 412 -19.70 -24.48 -25.52
C SER A 412 -19.42 -23.26 -26.40
N VAL A 413 -20.37 -22.91 -27.26
CA VAL A 413 -20.31 -21.69 -28.07
C VAL A 413 -21.32 -20.70 -27.51
N ALA A 414 -20.86 -19.50 -27.16
CA ALA A 414 -21.68 -18.41 -26.66
C ALA A 414 -21.62 -17.22 -27.62
N SER A 415 -22.68 -16.42 -27.66
CA SER A 415 -22.67 -15.13 -28.35
C SER A 415 -22.96 -14.01 -27.38
N VAL A 416 -22.04 -13.05 -27.29
CA VAL A 416 -22.07 -11.95 -26.34
C VAL A 416 -21.91 -10.65 -27.12
N ASN A 417 -22.93 -9.79 -27.11
CA ASN A 417 -22.93 -8.52 -27.84
C ASN A 417 -22.59 -8.63 -29.34
N GLY A 418 -22.91 -9.77 -29.97
CA GLY A 418 -22.64 -10.04 -31.38
C GLY A 418 -21.27 -10.69 -31.65
N ASP A 419 -20.39 -10.79 -30.65
CA ASP A 419 -19.15 -11.56 -30.73
C ASP A 419 -19.42 -13.04 -30.43
N THR A 420 -18.62 -13.92 -31.02
CA THR A 420 -18.69 -15.38 -30.79
C THR A 420 -17.55 -15.80 -29.87
N TYR A 421 -17.88 -16.56 -28.83
CA TYR A 421 -16.94 -17.08 -27.84
C TYR A 421 -16.98 -18.60 -27.79
N ILE A 422 -15.79 -19.20 -27.69
CA ILE A 422 -15.61 -20.59 -27.26
C ILE A 422 -15.39 -20.56 -25.74
N VAL A 423 -16.25 -21.27 -25.00
CA VAL A 423 -16.23 -21.26 -23.53
C VAL A 423 -15.96 -22.65 -22.98
N ALA A 424 -14.85 -22.81 -22.25
CA ALA A 424 -14.50 -24.01 -21.52
C ALA A 424 -14.45 -23.70 -20.02
N SER A 425 -15.34 -24.32 -19.26
CA SER A 425 -15.53 -24.05 -17.83
C SER A 425 -14.72 -24.95 -16.92
N GLY A 426 -14.42 -24.43 -15.72
CA GLY A 426 -13.89 -25.23 -14.61
C GLY A 426 -12.38 -25.45 -14.64
N LEU A 427 -11.60 -24.45 -15.08
CA LEU A 427 -10.16 -24.46 -14.88
C LEU A 427 -9.87 -24.28 -13.38
N ASP A 428 -9.12 -25.19 -12.78
CA ASP A 428 -8.81 -25.21 -11.34
C ASP A 428 -7.58 -24.34 -11.02
N PHE A 429 -7.84 -23.14 -10.48
CA PHE A 429 -6.81 -22.25 -9.97
C PHE A 429 -6.54 -22.40 -8.47
N GLU A 430 -7.23 -23.30 -7.75
CA GLU A 430 -6.89 -23.61 -6.36
C GLU A 430 -5.58 -24.41 -6.30
N THR A 431 -5.55 -25.53 -7.03
CA THR A 431 -4.42 -26.46 -6.99
C THR A 431 -3.40 -26.15 -8.08
N GLU A 432 -3.85 -25.79 -9.29
CA GLU A 432 -2.97 -25.49 -10.41
C GLU A 432 -3.01 -24.02 -10.82
N LYS A 433 -1.94 -23.30 -10.47
CA LYS A 433 -1.86 -21.86 -10.73
C LYS A 433 -1.56 -21.50 -12.17
N THR A 434 -1.31 -22.48 -13.05
CA THR A 434 -1.00 -22.24 -14.46
C THR A 434 -1.67 -23.27 -15.34
N HIS A 435 -2.40 -22.79 -16.34
CA HIS A 435 -3.01 -23.61 -17.38
C HIS A 435 -2.46 -23.23 -18.75
N THR A 436 -2.25 -24.24 -19.60
CA THR A 436 -1.92 -24.06 -21.00
C THR A 436 -3.16 -24.32 -21.85
N PHE A 437 -3.31 -23.60 -22.95
CA PHE A 437 -4.43 -23.82 -23.88
C PHE A 437 -3.97 -23.78 -25.34
N SER A 438 -4.68 -24.50 -26.19
CA SER A 438 -4.51 -24.46 -27.65
C SER A 438 -5.86 -24.70 -28.33
N PHE A 439 -6.31 -23.70 -29.07
CA PHE A 439 -7.50 -23.73 -29.89
C PHE A 439 -7.13 -23.70 -31.37
N LYS A 440 -7.58 -24.70 -32.13
CA LYS A 440 -7.38 -24.79 -33.58
C LYS A 440 -8.72 -24.68 -34.30
N PHE A 441 -8.73 -24.06 -35.46
CA PHE A 441 -9.91 -23.98 -36.33
C PHE A 441 -9.51 -23.84 -37.80
N ASP A 442 -10.39 -24.24 -38.70
CA ASP A 442 -10.25 -23.95 -40.12
C ASP A 442 -11.06 -22.70 -40.48
N SER A 443 -10.44 -21.75 -41.17
CA SER A 443 -11.08 -20.55 -41.69
C SER A 443 -12.07 -20.90 -42.81
N MET A 444 -13.25 -20.29 -42.77
CA MET A 444 -14.24 -20.31 -43.85
C MET A 444 -14.53 -18.90 -44.36
N GLU A 445 -13.70 -17.92 -44.00
CA GLU A 445 -13.90 -16.53 -44.39
C GLU A 445 -13.53 -16.32 -45.86
N THR A 446 -14.43 -15.70 -46.62
CA THR A 446 -14.28 -15.46 -48.07
C THR A 446 -14.19 -13.97 -48.40
N LYS A 447 -14.11 -13.11 -47.38
CA LYS A 447 -14.04 -11.66 -47.50
C LYS A 447 -12.81 -11.12 -46.79
N ASN A 448 -12.38 -9.94 -47.18
CA ASN A 448 -11.36 -9.22 -46.41
C ASN A 448 -11.94 -8.84 -45.04
N LEU A 449 -11.28 -9.28 -43.97
CA LEU A 449 -11.70 -9.04 -42.59
C LEU A 449 -10.47 -8.92 -41.70
N ASN A 450 -10.41 -7.87 -40.88
CA ASN A 450 -9.49 -7.83 -39.75
C ASN A 450 -10.28 -8.12 -38.49
N PHE A 451 -9.93 -9.20 -37.79
CA PHE A 451 -10.59 -9.64 -36.57
C PHE A 451 -9.61 -9.59 -35.39
N THR A 452 -10.08 -9.13 -34.24
CA THR A 452 -9.32 -9.18 -32.99
C THR A 452 -9.88 -10.31 -32.13
N ALA A 453 -9.05 -11.34 -31.92
CA ALA A 453 -9.32 -12.44 -31.00
C ALA A 453 -8.80 -12.09 -29.60
N ASP A 454 -9.61 -12.35 -28.59
CA ASP A 454 -9.28 -12.09 -27.18
C ASP A 454 -9.35 -13.41 -26.40
N VAL A 455 -8.40 -13.58 -25.48
CA VAL A 455 -8.40 -14.68 -24.53
C VAL A 455 -8.77 -14.12 -23.17
N GLU A 456 -9.85 -14.62 -22.59
CA GLU A 456 -10.40 -14.12 -21.35
C GLU A 456 -10.60 -15.26 -20.35
N ILE A 457 -10.53 -14.94 -19.06
CA ILE A 457 -10.92 -15.82 -17.96
C ILE A 457 -11.97 -15.09 -17.14
N GLN A 458 -13.17 -15.65 -17.08
CA GLN A 458 -14.16 -15.28 -16.09
C GLN A 458 -13.83 -16.06 -14.81
N GLY A 459 -13.41 -15.37 -13.74
CA GLY A 459 -12.98 -16.03 -12.51
C GLY A 459 -14.07 -16.09 -11.45
N TYR A 460 -14.04 -17.12 -10.60
CA TYR A 460 -14.88 -17.21 -9.41
C TYR A 460 -14.08 -17.61 -8.16
N ASP A 461 -14.62 -17.29 -6.99
CA ASP A 461 -14.08 -17.75 -5.71
C ASP A 461 -14.65 -19.09 -5.28
N SER A 462 -14.18 -19.62 -4.15
CA SER A 462 -14.58 -20.95 -3.64
C SER A 462 -16.06 -21.06 -3.26
N SER A 463 -16.81 -19.95 -3.22
CA SER A 463 -18.26 -19.94 -3.04
C SER A 463 -19.04 -19.85 -4.36
N GLY A 464 -18.33 -19.74 -5.49
CA GLY A 464 -18.88 -19.48 -6.82
C GLY A 464 -19.20 -18.01 -7.05
N ALA A 465 -18.68 -17.08 -6.24
CA ALA A 465 -18.92 -15.65 -6.45
C ALA A 465 -18.02 -15.10 -7.56
N ASP A 466 -18.61 -14.32 -8.45
CA ASP A 466 -17.95 -13.67 -9.58
C ASP A 466 -16.81 -12.73 -9.12
N LEU A 467 -15.61 -12.94 -9.68
CA LEU A 467 -14.41 -12.14 -9.45
C LEU A 467 -14.07 -11.17 -10.58
N GLY A 468 -14.85 -11.20 -11.66
CA GLY A 468 -14.67 -10.44 -12.88
C GLY A 468 -13.91 -11.19 -13.97
N ILE A 469 -13.73 -10.49 -15.08
CA ILE A 469 -13.06 -11.01 -16.27
C ILE A 469 -11.62 -10.50 -16.34
N PHE A 470 -10.68 -11.42 -16.47
CA PHE A 470 -9.27 -11.17 -16.76
C PHE A 470 -9.02 -11.37 -18.25
N LYS A 471 -8.33 -10.44 -18.92
CA LYS A 471 -8.16 -10.47 -20.38
C LYS A 471 -6.70 -10.45 -20.79
N SER A 472 -6.40 -11.13 -21.89
CA SER A 472 -5.14 -10.97 -22.62
C SER A 472 -5.11 -9.62 -23.36
N GLY A 473 -3.94 -9.28 -23.91
CA GLY A 473 -3.91 -8.39 -25.06
C GLY A 473 -4.45 -9.12 -26.29
N GLY A 474 -5.28 -8.47 -27.09
CA GLY A 474 -5.90 -9.09 -28.27
C GLY A 474 -4.87 -9.51 -29.33
N ILE A 475 -5.22 -10.54 -30.09
CA ILE A 475 -4.48 -11.09 -31.22
C ILE A 475 -5.15 -10.64 -32.52
N THR A 476 -4.38 -10.28 -33.54
CA THR A 476 -4.92 -9.88 -34.85
C THR A 476 -4.97 -11.06 -35.83
N LEU A 477 -6.13 -11.27 -36.44
CA LEU A 477 -6.35 -12.20 -37.53
C LEU A 477 -6.75 -11.41 -38.78
N GLY A 478 -5.86 -11.34 -39.77
CA GLY A 478 -6.12 -10.69 -41.05
C GLY A 478 -6.52 -11.71 -42.13
N PHE A 479 -7.77 -11.67 -42.55
CA PHE A 479 -8.34 -12.50 -43.61
C PHE A 479 -8.36 -11.74 -44.93
N ILE A 480 -8.08 -12.45 -46.03
CA ILE A 480 -8.13 -11.96 -47.40
C ILE A 480 -9.05 -12.84 -48.26
N ASP A 481 -9.76 -12.22 -49.20
CA ASP A 481 -10.68 -12.91 -50.13
C ASP A 481 -9.95 -13.73 -51.22
N GLY A 482 -8.64 -13.53 -51.36
CA GLY A 482 -7.81 -14.22 -52.35
C GLY A 482 -8.09 -13.79 -53.80
N GLN A 483 -8.85 -12.72 -54.03
CA GLN A 483 -9.30 -12.31 -55.36
C GLN A 483 -8.38 -11.27 -56.01
N LEU A 484 -8.43 -11.25 -57.34
CA LEU A 484 -7.92 -10.17 -58.17
C LEU A 484 -9.10 -9.49 -58.85
N GLU A 485 -9.42 -8.28 -58.41
CA GLU A 485 -10.53 -7.50 -58.96
C GLU A 485 -9.99 -6.35 -59.82
N ALA A 486 -10.61 -6.12 -60.98
CA ALA A 486 -10.24 -5.05 -61.88
C ALA A 486 -11.49 -4.35 -62.43
N THR A 487 -11.50 -3.02 -62.39
CA THR A 487 -12.59 -2.18 -62.89
C THR A 487 -12.04 -1.20 -63.91
N ALA A 488 -12.55 -1.27 -65.15
CA ALA A 488 -12.21 -0.34 -66.21
C ALA A 488 -13.16 0.86 -66.19
N HIS A 489 -12.61 2.05 -66.38
CA HIS A 489 -13.35 3.31 -66.27
C HIS A 489 -13.49 4.01 -67.62
N ALA A 490 -14.60 4.73 -67.81
CA ALA A 490 -14.90 5.40 -69.08
C ALA A 490 -14.00 6.64 -69.27
N VAL A 491 -13.57 6.88 -70.51
CA VAL A 491 -12.74 8.03 -70.88
C VAL A 491 -13.46 8.92 -71.87
N ASP A 492 -13.49 10.22 -71.58
CA ASP A 492 -14.05 11.26 -72.43
C ASP A 492 -12.94 12.15 -73.01
N PHE A 493 -12.96 12.33 -74.33
CA PHE A 493 -12.05 13.22 -75.05
C PHE A 493 -12.68 14.61 -75.29
N GLY A 494 -13.92 14.83 -74.85
CA GLY A 494 -14.64 16.08 -74.96
C GLY A 494 -15.10 16.40 -76.38
N THR A 495 -15.33 17.68 -76.64
CA THR A 495 -15.73 18.18 -77.96
C THR A 495 -14.50 18.59 -78.76
N LEU A 496 -14.25 17.90 -79.87
CA LEU A 496 -13.11 18.16 -80.76
C LEU A 496 -13.54 18.92 -82.02
N THR A 497 -12.70 19.84 -82.47
CA THR A 497 -12.88 20.61 -83.72
C THR A 497 -11.77 20.29 -84.72
N TYR A 498 -11.85 20.85 -85.92
CA TYR A 498 -10.79 20.69 -86.94
C TYR A 498 -9.44 21.26 -86.45
N ASP A 499 -9.42 22.17 -85.48
CA ASP A 499 -8.18 22.71 -84.89
C ASP A 499 -7.40 21.64 -84.11
N ASN A 500 -8.06 20.56 -83.68
CA ASN A 500 -7.44 19.43 -82.98
C ASN A 500 -6.83 18.39 -83.94
N VAL A 501 -6.96 18.55 -85.25
CA VAL A 501 -6.38 17.63 -86.24
C VAL A 501 -4.86 17.58 -86.09
N ASN A 502 -4.30 16.36 -86.11
CA ASN A 502 -2.89 16.06 -85.86
C ASN A 502 -2.36 16.41 -84.46
N GLN A 503 -3.20 16.87 -83.52
CA GLN A 503 -2.83 17.06 -82.12
C GLN A 503 -3.11 15.79 -81.30
N GLU A 504 -2.34 15.58 -80.24
CA GLU A 504 -2.58 14.51 -79.26
C GLU A 504 -3.46 15.05 -78.13
N ILE A 505 -4.70 14.58 -78.08
CA ILE A 505 -5.67 14.98 -77.07
C ILE A 505 -5.68 13.96 -75.95
N THR A 506 -5.46 14.40 -74.72
CA THR A 506 -5.52 13.52 -73.55
C THR A 506 -6.97 13.31 -73.15
N GLY A 507 -7.37 12.05 -73.00
CA GLY A 507 -8.68 11.68 -72.49
C GLY A 507 -8.77 11.88 -70.98
N ASN A 508 -9.95 12.26 -70.51
CA ASN A 508 -10.25 12.42 -69.09
C ASN A 508 -11.07 11.22 -68.61
N VAL A 509 -10.66 10.56 -67.53
CA VAL A 509 -11.46 9.52 -66.89
C VAL A 509 -12.68 10.15 -66.23
N VAL A 510 -13.88 9.71 -66.60
CA VAL A 510 -15.15 10.41 -66.30
C VAL A 510 -15.42 10.55 -64.81
N ASP A 511 -15.06 9.55 -64.01
CA ASP A 511 -15.25 9.53 -62.56
C ASP A 511 -13.99 9.94 -61.76
N GLY A 512 -12.91 10.30 -62.47
CA GLY A 512 -11.64 10.70 -61.86
C GLY A 512 -10.82 9.56 -61.27
N ALA A 513 -11.20 8.30 -61.50
CA ALA A 513 -10.41 7.13 -61.12
C ALA A 513 -9.21 6.91 -62.06
N ASP A 514 -8.54 5.77 -61.91
CA ASP A 514 -7.58 5.27 -62.89
C ASP A 514 -8.29 4.81 -64.18
N LEU A 515 -7.56 4.53 -65.27
CA LEU A 515 -8.15 3.89 -66.45
C LEU A 515 -8.60 2.46 -66.13
N LEU A 516 -7.80 1.77 -65.32
CA LEU A 516 -8.04 0.44 -64.79
C LEU A 516 -7.66 0.43 -63.31
N SER A 517 -8.65 0.39 -62.42
CA SER A 517 -8.42 0.20 -60.99
C SER A 517 -8.31 -1.30 -60.69
N VAL A 518 -7.25 -1.71 -60.02
CA VAL A 518 -6.96 -3.11 -59.68
C VAL A 518 -6.75 -3.27 -58.18
N THR A 519 -7.43 -4.24 -57.58
CA THR A 519 -7.21 -4.71 -56.20
C THR A 519 -6.73 -6.16 -56.25
N ASP A 520 -5.51 -6.41 -55.77
CA ASP A 520 -4.88 -7.74 -55.79
C ASP A 520 -4.66 -8.28 -54.37
N ASN A 521 -5.66 -9.02 -53.89
CA ASN A 521 -5.70 -9.68 -52.58
C ASN A 521 -5.31 -11.17 -52.68
N ARG A 522 -4.76 -11.62 -53.81
CA ARG A 522 -4.27 -12.98 -53.91
C ARG A 522 -3.14 -13.20 -52.90
N ARG A 523 -3.15 -14.36 -52.25
CA ARG A 523 -2.02 -14.79 -51.40
C ARG A 523 -0.79 -15.04 -52.27
N ASP A 524 -0.94 -15.95 -53.23
CA ASP A 524 0.12 -16.33 -54.15
C ASP A 524 0.06 -15.45 -55.40
N LYS A 525 1.00 -14.52 -55.52
CA LYS A 525 1.05 -13.55 -56.60
C LYS A 525 1.99 -14.04 -57.70
N ALA A 526 1.48 -14.88 -58.58
CA ALA A 526 2.17 -15.21 -59.81
C ALA A 526 2.25 -13.97 -60.73
N ALA A 527 3.30 -13.90 -61.54
CA ALA A 527 3.48 -12.84 -62.53
C ALA A 527 2.29 -12.76 -63.50
N MET A 528 1.77 -11.55 -63.74
CA MET A 528 0.63 -11.30 -64.62
C MET A 528 0.95 -10.21 -65.65
N SER A 529 0.32 -10.29 -66.81
CA SER A 529 0.35 -9.25 -67.84
C SER A 529 -1.03 -8.63 -68.01
N ILE A 530 -1.08 -7.31 -68.17
CA ILE A 530 -2.25 -6.54 -68.55
C ILE A 530 -2.12 -6.20 -70.03
N THR A 531 -3.10 -6.62 -70.83
CA THR A 531 -3.21 -6.25 -72.24
C THR A 531 -4.39 -5.33 -72.49
N LEU A 532 -4.23 -4.44 -73.46
CA LEU A 532 -5.25 -3.49 -73.89
C LEU A 532 -5.47 -3.62 -75.40
N GLN A 533 -6.73 -3.65 -75.80
CA GLN A 533 -7.17 -3.77 -77.18
C GLN A 533 -8.27 -2.75 -77.48
N GLN A 534 -8.21 -2.11 -78.64
CA GLN A 534 -9.32 -1.31 -79.17
C GLN A 534 -10.12 -2.18 -80.13
N THR A 535 -11.23 -2.75 -79.66
CA THR A 535 -11.99 -3.74 -80.43
C THR A 535 -12.82 -3.14 -81.56
N THR A 536 -13.11 -1.84 -81.49
CA THR A 536 -13.87 -1.11 -82.50
C THR A 536 -13.18 0.21 -82.81
N PRO A 537 -13.14 0.69 -84.06
CA PRO A 537 -12.76 2.07 -84.31
C PRO A 537 -13.77 3.03 -83.65
N PHE A 538 -13.39 4.29 -83.45
CA PHE A 538 -14.35 5.33 -83.06
C PHE A 538 -15.45 5.43 -84.12
N SER A 539 -16.71 5.23 -83.71
CA SER A 539 -17.85 5.20 -84.62
C SER A 539 -19.04 5.97 -84.04
N ASN A 540 -19.80 6.64 -84.92
CA ASN A 540 -21.10 7.23 -84.57
C ASN A 540 -22.28 6.34 -85.01
N GLY A 541 -22.00 5.09 -85.39
CA GLY A 541 -22.98 4.11 -85.89
C GLY A 541 -23.20 4.14 -87.41
N SER A 542 -22.82 5.21 -88.10
CA SER A 542 -22.89 5.30 -89.58
C SER A 542 -21.54 5.55 -90.25
N HIS A 543 -20.61 6.19 -89.55
CA HIS A 543 -19.27 6.52 -90.03
C HIS A 543 -18.23 6.21 -88.96
N ASN A 544 -17.05 5.78 -89.41
CA ASN A 544 -15.89 5.64 -88.54
C ASN A 544 -15.07 6.93 -88.59
N LEU A 545 -14.62 7.38 -87.43
CA LEU A 545 -13.70 8.50 -87.30
C LEU A 545 -12.29 8.02 -87.65
N ALA A 546 -11.65 8.70 -88.61
CA ALA A 546 -10.24 8.48 -88.92
C ALA A 546 -9.38 9.06 -87.79
N ALA A 547 -9.11 8.24 -86.78
CA ALA A 547 -8.33 8.63 -85.61
C ALA A 547 -7.50 7.45 -85.09
N THR A 548 -6.37 7.76 -84.47
CA THR A 548 -5.55 6.80 -83.72
C THR A 548 -5.79 7.04 -82.24
N LEU A 549 -6.23 6.00 -81.53
CA LEU A 549 -6.19 5.96 -80.08
C LEU A 549 -4.87 5.32 -79.66
N SER A 550 -4.21 5.90 -78.67
CA SER A 550 -2.97 5.37 -78.11
C SER A 550 -3.05 5.30 -76.59
N TYR A 551 -2.40 4.29 -76.01
CA TYR A 551 -2.11 4.25 -74.60
C TYR A 551 -0.76 4.91 -74.34
N ASP A 552 -0.73 5.90 -73.47
CA ASP A 552 0.46 6.60 -73.03
C ASP A 552 0.80 6.12 -71.62
N ASN A 553 1.95 5.46 -71.46
CA ASN A 553 2.41 5.00 -70.15
C ASN A 553 3.31 6.03 -69.43
N GLY A 554 3.48 7.23 -70.00
CA GLY A 554 4.36 8.29 -69.51
C GLY A 554 5.77 8.26 -70.10
N GLU A 555 6.17 7.15 -70.73
CA GLU A 555 7.47 6.99 -71.41
C GLU A 555 7.31 6.80 -72.93
N GLU A 556 6.33 6.01 -73.34
CA GLU A 556 6.04 5.66 -74.72
C GLU A 556 4.55 5.78 -75.02
N LEU A 557 4.27 6.20 -76.26
CA LEU A 557 2.93 6.28 -76.82
C LEU A 557 2.64 5.08 -77.71
N LEU A 558 1.84 4.14 -77.22
CA LEU A 558 1.54 2.87 -77.84
C LEU A 558 0.20 2.93 -78.62
N PRO A 559 0.20 2.88 -79.97
CA PRO A 559 -1.04 2.93 -80.74
C PRO A 559 -1.90 1.68 -80.53
N LEU A 560 -3.16 1.89 -80.16
CA LEU A 560 -4.15 0.83 -79.98
C LEU A 560 -4.76 0.41 -81.32
N SER A 561 -5.05 -0.88 -81.43
CA SER A 561 -5.66 -1.47 -82.61
C SER A 561 -6.58 -2.64 -82.22
N GLY A 562 -7.10 -3.34 -83.24
CA GLY A 562 -7.82 -4.59 -83.05
C GLY A 562 -6.94 -5.75 -82.59
N GLU A 563 -5.62 -5.59 -82.44
CA GLU A 563 -4.73 -6.57 -81.80
C GLU A 563 -4.44 -6.16 -80.35
N ALA A 564 -4.49 -7.12 -79.42
CA ALA A 564 -4.18 -6.88 -78.02
C ALA A 564 -2.68 -6.66 -77.82
N GLN A 565 -2.31 -5.66 -77.00
CA GLN A 565 -0.92 -5.35 -76.69
C GLN A 565 -0.70 -5.26 -75.18
N VAL A 566 0.48 -5.68 -74.72
CA VAL A 566 0.85 -5.59 -73.30
C VAL A 566 1.10 -4.13 -72.95
N VAL A 567 0.40 -3.65 -71.93
CA VAL A 567 0.50 -2.26 -71.44
C VAL A 567 1.05 -2.17 -70.02
N ALA A 568 1.05 -3.27 -69.28
CA ALA A 568 1.73 -3.41 -67.99
C ALA A 568 1.95 -4.88 -67.65
N SER A 569 2.86 -5.15 -66.71
CA SER A 569 3.11 -6.47 -66.14
C SER A 569 3.46 -6.37 -64.66
N SER A 570 3.22 -7.43 -63.92
CA SER A 570 3.67 -7.63 -62.54
C SER A 570 4.60 -8.83 -62.47
N ALA A 571 5.66 -8.73 -61.67
CA ALA A 571 6.54 -9.85 -61.40
C ALA A 571 5.92 -10.80 -60.36
N ASN A 572 6.54 -11.96 -60.16
CA ASN A 572 6.20 -12.82 -59.03
C ASN A 572 6.31 -12.03 -57.70
N ASP A 573 5.44 -12.37 -56.75
CA ASP A 573 5.33 -11.75 -55.43
C ASP A 573 4.96 -10.25 -55.47
N SER A 574 4.60 -9.71 -56.64
CA SER A 574 4.21 -8.32 -56.82
C SER A 574 2.71 -8.21 -57.15
N SER A 575 2.05 -7.20 -56.59
CA SER A 575 0.65 -6.91 -56.93
C SER A 575 0.51 -6.49 -58.39
N VAL A 576 -0.59 -6.87 -59.02
CA VAL A 576 -1.00 -6.30 -60.31
C VAL A 576 -1.29 -4.80 -60.13
N PRO A 577 -0.66 -3.90 -60.90
CA PRO A 577 -0.84 -2.47 -60.72
C PRO A 577 -2.17 -1.98 -61.28
N SER A 578 -2.74 -0.94 -60.66
CA SER A 578 -3.72 -0.07 -61.32
C SER A 578 -3.03 0.75 -62.42
N LEU A 579 -3.76 1.16 -63.45
CA LEU A 579 -3.22 1.93 -64.59
C LEU A 579 -4.05 3.18 -64.81
N GLY A 580 -3.46 4.36 -64.71
CA GLY A 580 -4.17 5.61 -64.95
C GLY A 580 -3.50 6.81 -64.28
N THR A 581 -4.32 7.73 -63.79
CA THR A 581 -3.89 8.96 -63.15
C THR A 581 -2.87 8.73 -62.03
N THR A 582 -3.00 7.67 -61.22
CA THR A 582 -2.06 7.39 -60.12
C THR A 582 -0.71 6.89 -60.60
N THR A 583 -0.64 6.30 -61.80
CA THR A 583 0.61 5.80 -62.40
C THR A 583 1.15 6.70 -63.51
N GLY A 584 0.46 7.81 -63.83
CA GLY A 584 0.80 8.71 -64.93
C GLY A 584 0.37 8.22 -66.30
N ALA A 585 -0.32 7.08 -66.38
CA ALA A 585 -0.83 6.54 -67.63
C ALA A 585 -2.11 7.25 -68.09
N SER A 586 -2.27 7.44 -69.40
CA SER A 586 -3.43 8.09 -70.00
C SER A 586 -3.77 7.51 -71.37
N LEU A 587 -4.95 7.82 -71.89
CA LEU A 587 -5.28 7.56 -73.30
C LEU A 587 -5.14 8.85 -74.09
N LYS A 588 -4.52 8.77 -75.28
CA LYS A 588 -4.37 9.89 -76.21
C LYS A 588 -5.14 9.60 -77.50
N LEU A 589 -5.92 10.56 -77.96
CA LEU A 589 -6.62 10.52 -79.24
C LEU A 589 -5.98 11.50 -80.21
N LYS A 590 -5.65 11.02 -81.42
CA LYS A 590 -5.14 11.85 -82.51
C LYS A 590 -6.02 11.73 -83.74
N LEU A 591 -6.65 12.83 -84.14
CA LEU A 591 -7.46 12.90 -85.36
C LEU A 591 -6.55 12.97 -86.59
N ALA A 592 -6.82 12.13 -87.59
CA ALA A 592 -6.10 12.19 -88.87
C ALA A 592 -6.54 13.39 -89.70
N ASN A 593 -5.66 13.88 -90.57
CA ASN A 593 -5.99 14.90 -91.55
C ASN A 593 -6.86 14.32 -92.69
N ALA A 594 -8.14 14.15 -92.40
CA ALA A 594 -9.16 13.61 -93.30
C ALA A 594 -10.49 14.36 -93.13
N ALA A 595 -11.46 14.13 -94.03
CA ALA A 595 -12.79 14.69 -93.88
C ALA A 595 -13.48 14.14 -92.61
N ILE A 596 -13.97 15.03 -91.74
CA ILE A 596 -14.63 14.68 -90.48
C ILE A 596 -16.13 14.93 -90.62
N VAL A 597 -16.95 13.93 -90.31
CA VAL A 597 -18.41 14.08 -90.19
C VAL A 597 -18.73 14.47 -88.73
N PRO A 598 -19.39 15.60 -88.46
CA PRO A 598 -19.76 15.96 -87.08
C PRO A 598 -20.68 14.91 -86.45
N GLY A 599 -20.46 14.59 -85.16
CA GLY A 599 -21.29 13.64 -84.41
C GLY A 599 -20.60 13.15 -83.14
N SER A 600 -21.30 12.32 -82.37
CA SER A 600 -20.76 11.65 -81.18
C SER A 600 -20.13 10.32 -81.58
N TYR A 601 -18.85 10.15 -81.29
CA TYR A 601 -18.11 8.93 -81.62
C TYR A 601 -17.72 8.21 -80.34
N SER A 602 -17.90 6.89 -80.34
CA SER A 602 -17.47 6.02 -79.24
C SER A 602 -16.66 4.86 -79.75
N SER A 603 -15.81 4.32 -78.88
CA SER A 603 -15.01 3.12 -79.12
C SER A 603 -15.07 2.23 -77.88
N THR A 604 -14.92 0.91 -78.07
CA THR A 604 -14.81 -0.04 -76.97
C THR A 604 -13.36 -0.47 -76.79
N LEU A 605 -12.93 -0.52 -75.52
CA LEU A 605 -11.66 -1.08 -75.10
C LEU A 605 -11.89 -2.35 -74.31
N VAL A 606 -11.00 -3.32 -74.48
CA VAL A 606 -10.97 -4.55 -73.68
C VAL A 606 -9.64 -4.63 -72.95
N TRP A 607 -9.71 -4.77 -71.63
CA TRP A 607 -8.58 -5.07 -70.76
C TRP A 607 -8.59 -6.56 -70.47
N THR A 608 -7.46 -7.22 -70.64
CA THR A 608 -7.30 -8.63 -70.26
C THR A 608 -6.12 -8.77 -69.32
N ILE A 609 -6.35 -9.38 -68.15
CA ILE A 609 -5.30 -9.73 -67.20
C ILE A 609 -5.13 -11.25 -67.25
N THR A 610 -3.93 -11.71 -67.57
CA THR A 610 -3.60 -13.14 -67.65
C THR A 610 -2.25 -13.41 -67.01
N ASP A 611 -1.96 -14.68 -66.74
CA ASP A 611 -0.61 -15.11 -66.40
C ASP A 611 0.39 -14.59 -67.42
N ALA A 612 1.52 -14.04 -66.95
CA ALA A 612 2.58 -13.62 -67.84
C ALA A 612 3.17 -14.85 -68.55
N PRO A 613 3.55 -14.75 -69.84
CA PRO A 613 4.27 -15.83 -70.50
C PRO A 613 5.53 -16.18 -69.71
N SER A 614 5.72 -17.48 -69.44
CA SER A 614 6.89 -18.01 -68.74
C SER A 614 8.21 -17.70 -69.44
#